data_AF-A0A0B2A6Z1-F1
#
_entry.id   AF-A0A0B2A6Z1-F1
#
_cell.length_a   1.000
_cell.length_b   1.000
_cell.length_c   1.000
_cell.angle_alpha   90.00
_cell.angle_beta   90.00
_cell.angle_gamma   90.00
#
_symmetry.space_group_name_H-M   'P 1'
#
loop_
_entity.id
_entity.type
_entity.pdbx_description
1 polymer ?
#
loop_
_entity_poly.entity_id
_entity_poly.type
_entity_poly.pdbx_seq_one_letter_code
_entity_poly.pdbx_strand_id
1 'polypeptide(L)'
;MKLDRSEIEATIMRVAYASFTYYPAKASDVPGWVLVDDIDWCMEPLANLSTGLQIGFRDRIRLLIIDPEQDKHLFIRDLYTLESAESKDRSE
;
A
#
# COMPACT_ATOMS: atom_id res chain seq x y z
N MET A 1 12.52 -11.17 -3.38
CA MET A 1 12.66 -9.73 -3.64
C MET A 1 12.65 -9.00 -2.30
N LYS A 2 13.62 -8.13 -2.02
CA LYS A 2 13.64 -7.24 -0.85
C LYS A 2 13.19 -5.84 -1.30
N LEU A 3 12.20 -5.25 -0.62
CA LEU A 3 11.94 -3.82 -0.76
C LEU A 3 13.01 -3.03 -0.01
N ASP A 4 13.46 -1.95 -0.60
CA ASP A 4 14.29 -1.00 0.12
C ASP A 4 13.44 -0.16 1.09
N ARG A 5 14.12 0.44 2.05
CA ARG A 5 13.47 1.25 3.07
C ARG A 5 12.75 2.47 2.48
N SER A 6 13.28 3.03 1.40
CA SER A 6 12.68 4.20 0.75
C SER A 6 11.38 3.85 0.02
N GLU A 7 11.26 2.65 -0.56
CA GLU A 7 10.04 2.12 -1.15
C GLU A 7 8.95 1.90 -0.10
N ILE A 8 9.34 1.37 1.07
CA ILE A 8 8.43 1.18 2.22
C ILE A 8 7.94 2.54 2.74
N GLU A 9 8.85 3.48 3.01
CA GLU A 9 8.50 4.81 3.52
C GLU A 9 7.66 5.59 2.50
N ALA A 10 7.95 5.48 1.20
CA ALA A 10 7.14 6.07 0.14
C ALA A 10 5.71 5.48 0.13
N THR A 11 5.57 4.17 0.26
CA THR A 11 4.26 3.50 0.33
C THR A 11 3.45 4.03 1.52
N ILE A 12 4.05 4.11 2.71
CA ILE A 12 3.38 4.60 3.92
C ILE A 12 2.91 6.05 3.74
N MET A 13 3.77 6.91 3.19
CA MET A 13 3.45 8.32 2.95
C MET A 13 2.29 8.47 1.96
N ARG A 14 2.32 7.74 0.84
CA ARG A 14 1.27 7.78 -0.19
C ARG A 14 -0.07 7.30 0.34
N VAL A 15 -0.08 6.19 1.08
CA VAL A 15 -1.31 5.64 1.72
C VAL A 15 -1.89 6.63 2.74
N ALA A 16 -1.03 7.24 3.57
CA ALA A 16 -1.47 8.26 4.51
C ALA A 16 -2.11 9.44 3.77
N TYR A 17 -1.45 9.98 2.75
CA TYR A 17 -1.97 11.09 1.95
C TYR A 17 -3.33 10.76 1.29
N ALA A 18 -3.43 9.60 0.64
CA ALA A 18 -4.67 9.16 0.02
C ALA A 18 -5.80 8.99 1.04
N SER A 19 -5.51 8.40 2.22
CA SER A 19 -6.51 8.27 3.30
C SER A 19 -6.98 9.61 3.87
N PHE A 20 -6.09 10.62 3.96
CA PHE A 20 -6.45 11.95 4.44
C PHE A 20 -7.25 12.77 3.43
N THR A 21 -7.08 12.50 2.13
CA THR A 21 -7.73 13.24 1.04
C THR A 21 -8.98 12.53 0.49
N TYR A 22 -9.26 11.33 0.99
CA TYR A 22 -10.49 10.60 0.75
C TYR A 22 -11.64 11.16 1.59
N TYR A 23 -12.82 11.30 0.98
CA TYR A 23 -14.06 11.58 1.68
C TYR A 23 -15.22 10.81 1.00
N PRO A 24 -16.13 10.16 1.74
CA PRO A 24 -17.16 9.28 1.14
C PRO A 24 -18.12 9.96 0.15
N ALA A 25 -18.33 11.28 0.29
CA ALA A 25 -19.15 12.06 -0.64
C ALA A 25 -18.42 12.45 -1.94
N LYS A 26 -17.14 12.04 -2.08
CA LYS A 26 -16.37 12.19 -3.31
C LYS A 26 -16.93 11.21 -4.33
N ALA A 27 -17.75 11.72 -5.25
CA ALA A 27 -18.29 10.92 -6.33
C ALA A 27 -17.13 10.24 -7.09
N SER A 28 -17.31 8.98 -7.47
CA SER A 28 -16.35 8.19 -8.28
C SER A 28 -16.03 8.79 -9.65
N ASP A 29 -16.76 9.84 -10.01
CA ASP A 29 -16.91 10.50 -11.30
C ASP A 29 -16.60 12.01 -11.21
N VAL A 30 -15.97 12.47 -10.12
CA VAL A 30 -15.34 13.81 -10.11
C VAL A 30 -14.31 13.86 -11.22
N PRO A 31 -14.45 14.76 -12.22
CA PRO A 31 -13.47 14.86 -13.29
C PRO A 31 -12.07 15.14 -12.71
N GLY A 32 -11.13 14.24 -12.97
CA GLY A 32 -9.74 14.36 -12.51
C GLY A 32 -9.41 13.66 -11.20
N TRP A 33 -10.31 12.84 -10.62
CA TRP A 33 -9.96 12.00 -9.48
C TRP A 33 -10.73 10.67 -9.49
N VAL A 34 -10.00 9.55 -9.49
CA VAL A 34 -10.57 8.21 -9.31
C VAL A 34 -9.76 7.48 -8.25
N LEU A 35 -10.42 6.85 -7.27
CA LEU A 35 -9.79 6.08 -6.19
C LEU A 35 -8.78 5.04 -6.70
N VAL A 36 -9.01 4.50 -7.90
CA VAL A 36 -8.09 3.54 -8.54
C VAL A 36 -6.72 4.15 -8.82
N ASP A 37 -6.65 5.43 -9.19
CA ASP A 37 -5.41 6.13 -9.48
C ASP A 37 -4.59 6.33 -8.20
N ASP A 38 -5.24 6.66 -7.08
CA ASP A 38 -4.58 6.77 -5.77
C ASP A 38 -4.04 5.42 -5.31
N ILE A 39 -4.80 4.33 -5.52
CA ILE A 39 -4.36 2.97 -5.20
C ILE A 39 -3.16 2.60 -6.07
N ASP A 40 -3.23 2.82 -7.37
CA ASP A 40 -2.15 2.48 -8.30
C ASP A 40 -0.89 3.30 -7.98
N TRP A 41 -1.03 4.58 -7.65
CA TRP A 41 0.05 5.43 -7.15
C TRP A 41 0.67 4.89 -5.85
N CYS A 42 -0.13 4.43 -4.89
CA CYS A 42 0.38 3.80 -3.67
C CYS A 42 1.11 2.48 -3.94
N MET A 43 0.74 1.77 -5.02
CA MET A 43 1.32 0.47 -5.40
C MET A 43 2.62 0.58 -6.18
N GLU A 44 2.95 1.73 -6.80
CA GLU A 44 4.18 1.90 -7.60
C GLU A 44 5.46 1.45 -6.88
N PRO A 45 5.72 1.78 -5.59
CA PRO A 45 6.93 1.33 -4.91
C PRO A 45 6.93 -0.18 -4.63
N LEU A 46 5.78 -0.84 -4.76
CA LEU A 46 5.60 -2.28 -4.55
C LEU A 46 5.60 -3.07 -5.87
N ALA A 47 5.91 -2.43 -7.00
CA ALA A 47 5.86 -3.04 -8.34
C ALA A 47 6.75 -4.28 -8.50
N ASN A 48 7.80 -4.39 -7.67
CA ASN A 48 8.73 -5.51 -7.65
C ASN A 48 8.24 -6.70 -6.79
N LEU A 49 7.11 -6.59 -6.09
CA LEU A 49 6.59 -7.73 -5.32
C LEU A 49 6.05 -8.84 -6.26
N SER A 50 5.94 -10.07 -5.74
CA SER A 50 5.23 -11.13 -6.46
C SER A 50 3.76 -10.76 -6.68
N THR A 51 3.15 -11.25 -7.76
CA THR A 51 1.75 -10.92 -8.09
C THR A 51 0.79 -11.20 -6.94
N GLY A 52 1.00 -12.29 -6.19
CA GLY A 52 0.17 -12.63 -5.04
C GLY A 52 0.26 -11.60 -3.91
N LEU A 53 1.48 -11.10 -3.62
CA LEU A 53 1.68 -10.04 -2.64
C LEU A 53 1.09 -8.71 -3.15
N GLN A 54 1.28 -8.38 -4.43
CA GLN A 54 0.72 -7.16 -5.00
C GLN A 54 -0.81 -7.10 -4.87
N ILE A 55 -1.51 -8.20 -5.16
CA ILE A 55 -2.97 -8.29 -4.99
C ILE A 55 -3.36 -8.05 -3.52
N GLY A 56 -2.68 -8.72 -2.58
CA GLY A 56 -2.96 -8.57 -1.15
C GLY A 56 -2.72 -7.14 -0.64
N PHE A 57 -1.64 -6.48 -1.07
CA PHE A 57 -1.37 -5.09 -0.69
C PHE A 57 -2.35 -4.11 -1.32
N ARG A 58 -2.75 -4.34 -2.58
CA ARG A 58 -3.74 -3.49 -3.26
C ARG A 58 -5.07 -3.45 -2.52
N ASP A 59 -5.58 -4.61 -2.09
CA ASP A 59 -6.83 -4.70 -1.34
C ASP A 59 -6.71 -4.03 0.04
N ARG A 60 -5.60 -4.23 0.73
CA ARG A 60 -5.35 -3.58 2.04
C ARG A 60 -5.25 -2.06 1.93
N ILE A 61 -4.55 -1.55 0.91
CA ILE A 61 -4.42 -0.11 0.66
C ILE A 61 -5.79 0.50 0.37
N ARG A 62 -6.60 -0.16 -0.46
CA ARG A 62 -7.98 0.27 -0.70
C ARG A 62 -8.76 0.42 0.60
N LEU A 63 -8.71 -0.58 1.48
CA LEU A 63 -9.41 -0.54 2.77
C LEU A 63 -8.89 0.60 3.67
N LEU A 64 -7.57 0.76 3.77
CA LEU A 64 -6.95 1.82 4.58
C LEU A 64 -7.31 3.23 4.12
N ILE A 65 -7.56 3.42 2.81
CA ILE A 65 -7.97 4.71 2.26
C ILE A 65 -9.44 5.00 2.60
N ILE A 66 -10.32 4.02 2.46
CA ILE A 66 -11.78 4.25 2.55
C ILE A 66 -12.37 4.09 3.96
N ASP A 67 -11.69 3.35 4.82
CA ASP A 67 -12.16 3.00 6.17
C ASP A 67 -11.17 3.49 7.24
N PRO A 68 -11.52 4.53 8.01
CA PRO A 68 -10.63 5.09 9.04
C PRO A 68 -10.42 4.15 10.24
N GLU A 69 -11.24 3.10 10.41
CA GLU A 69 -11.13 2.14 11.52
C GLU A 69 -10.08 1.06 11.28
N GLN A 70 -9.51 0.98 10.08
CA GLN A 70 -8.47 0.00 9.73
C GLN A 70 -7.20 0.15 10.58
N ASP A 71 -6.58 -0.98 10.92
CA ASP A 71 -5.33 -1.01 11.68
C ASP A 71 -4.12 -0.63 10.80
N LYS A 72 -3.76 0.65 10.87
CA LYS A 72 -2.60 1.23 10.17
C LYS A 72 -1.26 0.69 10.70
N HIS A 73 -1.18 0.36 11.99
CA HIS A 73 0.05 -0.17 12.59
C HIS A 73 0.35 -1.58 12.08
N LEU A 74 -0.69 -2.41 11.95
CA LEU A 74 -0.58 -3.74 11.35
C LEU A 74 -0.06 -3.66 9.90
N PHE A 75 -0.58 -2.74 9.10
CA PHE A 75 -0.09 -2.51 7.74
C PHE A 75 1.37 -2.10 7.67
N ILE A 76 1.76 -1.10 8.46
CA ILE A 76 3.15 -0.61 8.51
C ILE A 76 4.10 -1.73 8.93
N ARG A 77 3.75 -2.49 9.98
CA ARG A 77 4.55 -3.62 10.45
C ARG A 77 4.74 -4.65 9.33
N ASP A 78 3.68 -5.03 8.64
CA ASP A 78 3.76 -6.05 7.60
C ASP A 78 4.60 -5.59 6.41
N LEU A 79 4.56 -4.30 6.03
CA LEU A 79 5.49 -3.73 5.03
C LEU A 79 6.95 -3.89 5.46
N TYR A 80 7.28 -3.58 6.71
CA TYR A 80 8.65 -3.76 7.23
C TYR A 80 9.09 -5.22 7.32
N THR A 81 8.17 -6.20 7.37
CA THR A 81 8.57 -7.62 7.29
C THR A 81 9.12 -7.99 5.91
N LEU A 82 8.69 -7.30 4.84
CA LEU A 82 9.21 -7.47 3.49
C LEU A 82 10.65 -6.96 3.32
N GLU A 83 11.11 -6.05 4.18
CA GLU A 83 12.52 -5.63 4.24
C GLU A 83 13.44 -6.80 4.68
N SER A 84 12.90 -7.74 5.47
CA SER A 84 13.67 -8.75 6.21
C SER A 84 13.51 -10.18 5.67
N ALA A 85 12.47 -10.47 4.87
CA ALA A 85 11.99 -11.82 4.59
C ALA A 85 12.85 -12.71 3.67
N GLU A 86 13.90 -12.21 2.99
CA GLU A 86 14.76 -13.07 2.14
C GLU A 86 16.02 -13.64 2.81
N SER A 87 16.22 -13.38 4.10
CA SER A 87 17.40 -13.91 4.80
C SER A 87 17.28 -15.41 5.13
N LYS A 88 16.08 -16.01 5.00
CA LYS A 88 15.77 -17.34 5.54
C LYS A 88 15.51 -18.44 4.50
N ASP A 89 15.41 -18.11 3.22
CA ASP A 89 15.04 -19.05 2.14
C ASP A 89 16.22 -19.43 1.22
N ARG A 90 17.46 -19.08 1.61
CA ARG A 90 18.72 -19.46 0.90
C ARG A 90 19.57 -20.43 1.72
N SER A 91 18.96 -21.18 2.63
CA SER A 91 19.64 -22.13 3.50
C SER A 91 18.78 -23.37 3.70
N GLU A 92 18.27 -23.95 2.61
CA GLU A 92 17.82 -25.34 2.52
C GLU A 92 18.29 -25.95 1.20
#